data_AF-A0A930KHA1-F1
#
_entry.id   AF-A0A930KHA1-F1
#
_cell.length_a   1.000
_cell.length_b   1.000
_cell.length_c   1.000
_cell.angle_alpha   90.00
_cell.angle_beta   90.00
_cell.angle_gamma   90.00
#
_symmetry.space_group_name_H-M   'P 1'
#
loop_
_entity.id
_entity.type
_entity.pdbx_description
1 polymer ?
#
loop_
_entity_poly.entity_id
_entity_poly.type
_entity_poly.pdbx_seq_one_letter_code
_entity_poly.pdbx_strand_id
1 'polypeptide(L)'
;MSALSRRSMIAGAALSVPFASAMVYADAHADEVQGGITPQNHTKNYINLLSNPQVKADGSQDCTQAINDAVRTLASAGGGALEIPAGKYRVSAPFIQLLDRVEIFGHGKATQIIAHPGGGLVQKDADEAECVGVFHIGSYLAAGPEKPKPGDKGANQWFSEAPMRFGVRDLVIRTNADNVPLNRDDPYSRARHTPIMKGVAGVILHTYYANKNYRPEPEAVATLENLEIWDTDMGVAILGLHDRAMKVHDIRVRRTWRQGFLVGKPIGHKAINVDGTGAADNKFSMLDVSDANKCGRNYAGIEVYASQCKFSQSTSWYNHRYSSGALLYRSRQNGKPHYAYAGKAGAGWYIAASRNMFIGCTAQENGGHGWVCDFERNIFDSCIGESSSYFDTVHNEAQNNQAANWYISNWSHECKFIAPRSDNPHKVDDGAVEKEIDVRAARWGFYFESNCRDIVVVGGDVYDEYRREHPEDYPWKVHFGPWRAGYMDVTINNFVMRYGMHDIEEEVKTNPKKYTDMQKYEMNKYLGTNVEF
;
A
#
# COMPACT_ATOMS: atom_id res chain seq x y z
N MET A 1 -44.68 0.74 -27.66
CA MET A 1 -45.43 -0.18 -26.78
C MET A 1 -44.67 -1.51 -26.78
N SER A 2 -43.56 -1.64 -26.05
CA SER A 2 -43.42 -1.98 -24.61
C SER A 2 -43.80 -3.43 -24.28
N ALA A 3 -42.80 -4.30 -24.17
CA ALA A 3 -42.86 -5.49 -23.32
C ALA A 3 -41.44 -5.72 -22.75
N LEU A 4 -41.22 -5.14 -21.57
CA LEU A 4 -40.06 -5.35 -20.71
C LEU A 4 -40.16 -6.72 -20.04
N SER A 5 -39.08 -7.50 -20.18
CA SER A 5 -38.88 -8.77 -19.48
C SER A 5 -38.33 -8.52 -18.07
N ARG A 6 -38.89 -9.25 -17.11
CA ARG A 6 -38.73 -9.11 -15.66
C ARG A 6 -37.34 -9.57 -15.19
N ARG A 7 -36.56 -8.67 -14.58
CA ARG A 7 -35.51 -9.03 -13.61
C ARG A 7 -36.09 -8.98 -12.21
N SER A 8 -36.00 -10.11 -11.52
CA SER A 8 -36.37 -10.27 -10.11
C SER A 8 -35.39 -9.49 -9.23
N MET A 9 -35.87 -8.49 -8.51
CA MET A 9 -35.14 -7.84 -7.43
C MET A 9 -35.48 -8.54 -6.12
N ILE A 10 -34.47 -9.15 -5.49
CA ILE A 10 -34.54 -9.60 -4.10
C ILE A 10 -34.32 -8.35 -3.22
N ALA A 11 -35.38 -7.94 -2.53
CA ALA A 11 -35.34 -6.87 -1.55
C ALA A 11 -34.65 -7.37 -0.26
N GLY A 12 -33.40 -6.95 -0.05
CA GLY A 12 -32.76 -6.98 1.26
C GLY A 12 -33.00 -5.64 1.97
N ALA A 13 -33.68 -5.68 3.12
CA ALA A 13 -33.97 -4.52 3.94
C ALA A 13 -32.66 -3.88 4.46
N ALA A 14 -32.32 -2.71 3.93
CA ALA A 14 -31.29 -1.85 4.51
C ALA A 14 -31.95 -0.96 5.59
N LEU A 15 -31.55 -1.14 6.85
CA LEU A 15 -31.81 -0.19 7.92
C LEU A 15 -31.01 1.09 7.62
N SER A 16 -31.66 2.07 7.00
CA SER A 16 -31.12 3.41 6.82
C SER A 16 -31.26 4.20 8.13
N VAL A 17 -30.15 4.44 8.82
CA VAL A 17 -30.08 5.47 9.86
C VAL A 17 -29.69 6.78 9.16
N PRO A 18 -30.48 7.86 9.27
CA PRO A 18 -30.14 9.10 8.60
C PRO A 18 -28.95 9.77 9.30
N PHE A 19 -27.86 9.99 8.56
CA PHE A 19 -26.80 10.91 8.95
C PHE A 19 -27.38 12.34 8.88
N ALA A 20 -27.66 12.93 10.04
CA ALA A 20 -27.94 14.36 10.14
C ALA A 20 -26.63 15.14 9.94
N SER A 21 -26.67 16.11 9.03
CA SER A 21 -25.58 17.03 8.73
C SER A 21 -25.25 17.89 9.96
N ALA A 22 -24.01 17.82 10.45
CA ALA A 22 -23.50 18.73 11.47
C ALA A 22 -23.14 20.07 10.82
N MET A 23 -24.13 20.96 10.74
CA MET A 23 -23.92 22.40 10.60
C MET A 23 -24.49 23.05 11.86
N VAL A 24 -23.83 24.12 12.31
CA VAL A 24 -24.12 24.96 13.50
C VAL A 24 -23.43 24.52 14.80
N TYR A 25 -22.29 25.16 15.09
CA TYR A 25 -21.93 25.53 16.47
C TYR A 25 -21.52 27.01 16.45
N ALA A 26 -22.51 27.89 16.62
CA ALA A 26 -22.32 29.29 16.97
C ALA A 26 -23.28 29.60 18.11
N ASP A 27 -22.72 30.13 19.19
CA ASP A 27 -23.33 30.76 20.36
C ASP A 27 -24.46 30.05 21.11
N ALA A 28 -24.15 29.65 22.35
CA ALA A 28 -24.72 30.27 23.55
C ALA A 28 -24.12 29.59 24.79
N HIS A 29 -23.61 30.38 25.73
CA HIS A 29 -23.90 30.29 27.17
C HIS A 29 -23.07 31.39 27.87
N ALA A 30 -23.68 32.56 27.99
CA ALA A 30 -23.32 33.52 29.03
C ALA A 30 -24.11 33.11 30.28
N ASP A 31 -23.41 32.80 31.36
CA ASP A 31 -23.88 33.08 32.72
C ASP A 31 -22.67 33.23 33.65
N GLU A 32 -22.78 34.24 34.51
CA GLU A 32 -21.73 34.84 35.32
C GLU A 32 -21.24 33.92 36.44
N VAL A 33 -19.91 33.79 36.57
CA VAL A 33 -19.27 33.53 37.86
C VAL A 33 -18.18 34.58 38.07
N GLN A 34 -18.47 35.50 38.98
CA GLN A 34 -17.55 36.53 39.45
C GLN A 34 -16.32 35.90 40.13
N GLY A 35 -15.20 35.93 39.40
CA GLY A 35 -13.89 35.44 39.84
C GLY A 35 -12.97 35.20 38.62
N GLY A 36 -12.91 36.18 37.72
CA GLY A 36 -12.49 35.95 36.33
C GLY A 36 -10.99 35.80 36.11
N ILE A 37 -10.52 34.55 36.04
CA ILE A 37 -9.41 34.17 35.17
C ILE A 37 -9.75 34.69 33.77
N THR A 38 -8.90 35.55 33.22
CA THR A 38 -9.03 36.05 31.84
C THR A 38 -9.32 34.88 30.90
N PRO A 39 -10.43 34.88 30.14
CA PRO A 39 -10.68 33.87 29.14
C PRO A 39 -9.51 33.87 28.15
N GLN A 40 -8.70 32.81 28.12
CA GLN A 40 -7.78 32.62 27.01
C GLN A 40 -8.64 32.33 25.78
N ASN A 41 -8.68 33.28 24.86
CA ASN A 41 -9.34 33.16 23.57
C ASN A 41 -9.11 31.78 22.95
N HIS A 42 -10.18 31.01 22.76
CA HIS A 42 -10.20 29.70 22.10
C HIS A 42 -9.91 29.77 20.58
N THR A 43 -9.50 30.93 20.05
CA THR A 43 -9.12 31.15 18.63
C THR A 43 -7.62 31.00 18.35
N LYS A 44 -6.77 30.63 19.33
CA LYS A 44 -5.30 30.59 19.16
C LYS A 44 -4.73 29.41 18.38
N ASN A 45 -5.48 28.32 18.20
CA ASN A 45 -4.95 27.06 17.67
C ASN A 45 -5.48 26.74 16.27
N TYR A 46 -5.78 27.78 15.49
CA TYR A 46 -6.28 27.68 14.12
C TYR A 46 -5.62 28.74 13.24
N ILE A 47 -5.13 28.33 12.07
CA ILE A 47 -4.63 29.25 11.04
C ILE A 47 -5.33 28.91 9.73
N ASN A 48 -5.94 29.91 9.09
CA ASN A 48 -6.31 29.84 7.69
C ASN A 48 -5.14 30.37 6.86
N LEU A 49 -4.59 29.57 5.94
CA LEU A 49 -3.39 29.94 5.19
C LEU A 49 -3.54 31.27 4.41
N LEU A 50 -4.75 31.61 3.95
CA LEU A 50 -5.04 32.85 3.23
C LEU A 50 -5.13 34.10 4.13
N SER A 51 -5.04 33.94 5.45
CA SER A 51 -4.84 35.10 6.33
C SER A 51 -3.43 35.70 6.17
N ASN A 52 -2.49 34.97 5.55
CA ASN A 52 -1.20 35.50 5.16
C ASN A 52 -1.33 36.23 3.81
N PRO A 53 -1.13 37.56 3.76
CA PRO A 53 -1.31 38.35 2.54
C PRO A 53 -0.30 38.04 1.43
N GLN A 54 0.77 37.29 1.74
CA GLN A 54 1.74 36.83 0.75
C GLN A 54 1.34 35.51 0.08
N VAL A 55 0.33 34.81 0.58
CA VAL A 55 -0.13 33.55 -0.02
C VAL A 55 -1.15 33.84 -1.11
N LYS A 56 -0.97 33.19 -2.27
CA LYS A 56 -1.93 33.21 -3.38
C LYS A 56 -2.37 31.79 -3.74
N ALA A 57 -3.69 31.58 -3.73
CA ALA A 57 -4.36 30.33 -4.08
C ALA A 57 -4.45 30.05 -5.60
N ASP A 58 -3.63 30.72 -6.42
CA ASP A 58 -3.65 30.63 -7.88
C ASP A 58 -2.46 29.83 -8.45
N GLY A 59 -1.56 29.36 -7.58
CA GLY A 59 -0.35 28.66 -7.98
C GLY A 59 0.69 29.55 -8.65
N SER A 60 0.63 30.87 -8.48
CA SER A 60 1.63 31.80 -9.04
C SER A 60 2.88 31.93 -8.17
N GLN A 61 2.77 31.66 -6.87
CA GLN A 61 3.83 31.86 -5.89
C GLN A 61 4.10 30.58 -5.09
N ASP A 62 5.37 30.41 -4.70
CA ASP A 62 5.76 29.34 -3.80
C ASP A 62 5.27 29.63 -2.37
N CYS A 63 4.45 28.73 -1.83
CA CYS A 63 3.82 28.83 -0.52
C CYS A 63 4.56 28.04 0.57
N THR A 64 5.68 27.37 0.24
CA THR A 64 6.38 26.44 1.14
C THR A 64 6.74 27.09 2.48
N GLN A 65 7.34 28.29 2.43
CA GLN A 65 7.77 28.98 3.64
C GLN A 65 6.57 29.38 4.50
N ALA A 66 5.54 29.97 3.89
CA ALA A 66 4.34 30.40 4.59
C ALA A 66 3.59 29.23 5.27
N ILE A 67 3.50 28.08 4.61
CA ILE A 67 2.91 26.88 5.18
C ILE A 67 3.74 26.39 6.37
N ASN A 68 5.06 26.24 6.20
CA ASN A 68 5.92 25.77 7.28
C ASN A 68 5.99 26.74 8.47
N ASP A 69 5.90 28.05 8.25
CA ASP A 69 5.80 29.05 9.32
C ASP A 69 4.50 28.91 10.11
N ALA A 70 3.38 28.67 9.43
CA ALA A 70 2.11 28.40 10.08
C ALA A 70 2.16 27.10 10.91
N VAL A 71 2.71 26.02 10.34
CA VAL A 71 2.90 24.75 11.04
C VAL A 71 3.80 24.92 12.29
N ARG A 72 4.93 25.63 12.17
CA ARG A 72 5.80 25.94 13.33
C ARG A 72 5.11 26.77 14.39
N THR A 73 4.29 27.74 13.97
CA THR A 73 3.52 28.59 14.89
C THR A 73 2.53 27.76 15.70
N LEU A 74 1.77 26.88 15.04
CA LEU A 74 0.82 25.97 15.70
C LEU A 74 1.55 24.99 16.63
N ALA A 75 2.62 24.35 16.17
CA ALA A 75 3.41 23.43 16.98
C ALA A 75 3.98 24.10 18.23
N SER A 76 4.51 25.32 18.10
CA SER A 76 5.03 26.13 19.21
C SER A 76 3.94 26.60 20.19
N ALA A 77 2.68 26.66 19.75
CA ALA A 77 1.51 26.91 20.58
C ALA A 77 0.97 25.64 21.28
N GLY A 78 1.61 24.48 21.09
CA GLY A 78 1.18 23.19 21.64
C GLY A 78 0.29 22.37 20.70
N GLY A 79 0.14 22.80 19.46
CA GLY A 79 -0.66 22.15 18.41
C GLY A 79 -1.80 23.01 17.90
N GLY A 80 -2.56 22.46 16.95
CA GLY A 80 -3.73 23.08 16.35
C GLY A 80 -3.95 22.66 14.89
N ALA A 81 -4.77 23.41 14.19
CA ALA A 81 -5.15 23.09 12.82
C ALA A 81 -4.73 24.19 11.83
N LEU A 82 -4.13 23.78 10.72
CA LEU A 82 -3.88 24.61 9.56
C LEU A 82 -4.88 24.27 8.46
N GLU A 83 -5.77 25.21 8.17
CA GLU A 83 -6.64 25.16 7.00
C GLU A 83 -5.89 25.67 5.77
N ILE A 84 -5.86 24.87 4.70
CA ILE A 84 -5.46 25.29 3.36
C ILE A 84 -6.72 25.36 2.50
N PRO A 85 -7.31 26.56 2.30
CA PRO A 85 -8.56 26.70 1.56
C PRO A 85 -8.48 26.18 0.11
N ALA A 86 -9.62 26.15 -0.58
CA ALA A 86 -9.66 25.83 -2.01
C ALA A 86 -8.71 26.71 -2.84
N GLY A 87 -7.93 26.08 -3.72
CA GLY A 87 -6.90 26.76 -4.49
C GLY A 87 -5.79 25.84 -4.99
N LYS A 88 -4.87 26.41 -5.77
CA LYS A 88 -3.60 25.79 -6.15
C LYS A 88 -2.47 26.44 -5.35
N TYR A 89 -1.69 25.63 -4.65
CA TYR A 89 -0.59 26.10 -3.81
C TYR A 89 0.70 25.41 -4.25
N ARG A 90 1.65 26.19 -4.77
CA ARG A 90 2.95 25.64 -5.17
C ARG A 90 3.85 25.44 -3.98
N VAL A 91 4.57 24.33 -3.94
CA VAL A 91 5.57 24.04 -2.92
C VAL A 91 6.83 23.44 -3.53
N SER A 92 7.99 23.69 -2.93
CA SER A 92 9.29 23.17 -3.34
C SER A 92 10.04 22.55 -2.17
N ALA A 93 11.13 21.83 -2.44
CA ALA A 93 11.98 21.25 -1.41
C ALA A 93 12.43 22.31 -0.37
N PRO A 94 12.54 21.96 0.93
CA PRO A 94 12.34 20.63 1.52
C PRO A 94 10.88 20.20 1.69
N PHE A 95 9.92 20.95 1.14
CA PHE A 95 8.47 20.73 1.22
C PHE A 95 7.91 20.97 2.63
N ILE A 96 6.77 20.35 2.97
CA ILE A 96 5.99 20.66 4.17
C ILE A 96 6.35 19.64 5.25
N GLN A 97 7.02 20.12 6.30
CA GLN A 97 7.35 19.30 7.46
C GLN A 97 6.12 19.13 8.35
N LEU A 98 5.84 17.90 8.76
CA LEU A 98 4.81 17.61 9.76
C LEU A 98 5.41 17.72 11.18
N LEU A 99 4.75 18.48 12.04
CA LEU A 99 5.18 18.73 13.43
C LEU A 99 4.13 18.25 14.43
N ASP A 100 4.55 18.07 15.69
CA ASP A 100 3.67 17.54 16.72
C ASP A 100 2.41 18.39 16.93
N ARG A 101 1.30 17.69 17.11
CA ARG A 101 -0.07 18.15 17.33
C ARG A 101 -0.60 19.11 16.28
N VAL A 102 -0.01 19.14 15.08
CA VAL A 102 -0.51 19.93 13.96
C VAL A 102 -1.27 19.05 12.98
N GLU A 103 -2.51 19.43 12.71
CA GLU A 103 -3.34 18.85 11.67
C GLU A 103 -3.44 19.83 10.50
N ILE A 104 -3.08 19.37 9.30
CA ILE A 104 -3.21 20.15 8.07
C ILE A 104 -4.40 19.62 7.29
N PHE A 105 -5.34 20.47 6.90
CA PHE A 105 -6.50 20.01 6.13
C PHE A 105 -6.87 20.97 5.01
N GLY A 106 -7.43 20.41 3.93
CA GLY A 106 -7.97 21.17 2.81
C GLY A 106 -9.49 21.06 2.66
N HIS A 107 -10.00 21.46 1.51
CA HIS A 107 -11.41 21.38 1.12
C HIS A 107 -11.65 20.28 0.06
N GLY A 108 -11.03 19.12 0.28
CA GLY A 108 -11.05 17.99 -0.63
C GLY A 108 -10.36 18.30 -1.96
N LYS A 109 -10.97 17.90 -3.07
CA LYS A 109 -10.41 18.10 -4.42
C LYS A 109 -10.18 19.55 -4.82
N ALA A 110 -10.82 20.49 -4.12
CA ALA A 110 -10.67 21.92 -4.37
C ALA A 110 -9.33 22.47 -3.87
N THR A 111 -8.67 21.81 -2.90
CA THR A 111 -7.34 22.18 -2.42
C THR A 111 -6.28 21.32 -3.11
N GLN A 112 -5.40 21.95 -3.88
CA GLN A 112 -4.34 21.28 -4.63
C GLN A 112 -2.96 21.79 -4.22
N ILE A 113 -2.15 20.90 -3.65
CA ILE A 113 -0.73 21.13 -3.38
C ILE A 113 0.07 20.67 -4.60
N ILE A 114 0.80 21.60 -5.22
CA ILE A 114 1.55 21.36 -6.46
C ILE A 114 3.05 21.44 -6.19
N ALA A 115 3.70 20.28 -6.08
CA ALA A 115 5.15 20.20 -5.91
C ALA A 115 5.88 20.59 -7.20
N HIS A 116 6.90 21.45 -7.13
CA HIS A 116 7.72 21.88 -8.29
C HIS A 116 9.23 21.77 -7.94
N PRO A 117 10.15 21.69 -8.92
CA PRO A 117 11.56 21.34 -8.69
C PRO A 117 12.43 22.47 -8.06
N GLY A 118 11.82 23.46 -7.41
CA GLY A 118 12.55 24.50 -6.68
C GLY A 118 13.30 23.99 -5.44
N GLY A 119 13.97 24.90 -4.73
CA GLY A 119 14.58 24.59 -3.42
C GLY A 119 15.83 23.71 -3.47
N GLY A 120 16.49 23.62 -4.64
CA GLY A 120 17.70 22.80 -4.82
C GLY A 120 17.43 21.30 -4.98
N LEU A 121 16.18 20.91 -5.26
CA LEU A 121 15.83 19.52 -5.54
C LEU A 121 16.59 19.00 -6.77
N VAL A 122 17.32 17.89 -6.59
CA VAL A 122 17.94 17.17 -7.70
C VAL A 122 17.12 15.93 -7.98
N GLN A 123 16.36 15.95 -9.09
CA GLN A 123 15.63 14.78 -9.56
C GLN A 123 16.62 13.70 -10.02
N LYS A 124 16.59 12.54 -9.38
CA LYS A 124 17.49 11.42 -9.69
C LYS A 124 16.69 10.20 -10.10
N ASP A 125 17.05 9.64 -11.25
CA ASP A 125 16.52 8.37 -11.70
C ASP A 125 17.46 7.22 -11.32
N ALA A 126 17.64 7.04 -10.01
CA ALA A 126 18.51 6.02 -9.47
C ALA A 126 17.74 5.10 -8.54
N ASP A 127 18.20 3.85 -8.51
CA ASP A 127 17.75 2.87 -7.55
C ASP A 127 18.04 3.30 -6.11
N GLU A 128 17.03 3.17 -5.25
CA GLU A 128 17.11 3.63 -3.85
C GLU A 128 17.57 5.08 -3.72
N ALA A 129 17.23 5.93 -4.70
CA ALA A 129 17.43 7.36 -4.60
C ALA A 129 16.68 7.90 -3.37
N GLU A 130 17.29 8.90 -2.75
CA GLU A 130 16.64 9.71 -1.73
C GLU A 130 15.31 10.24 -2.27
N CYS A 131 14.32 10.27 -1.39
CA CYS A 131 13.00 10.77 -1.71
C CYS A 131 12.44 11.50 -0.50
N VAL A 132 11.83 12.66 -0.74
CA VAL A 132 11.20 13.46 0.32
C VAL A 132 9.71 13.55 0.01
N GLY A 133 8.86 13.40 1.03
CA GLY A 133 7.42 13.59 0.88
C GLY A 133 7.08 15.06 0.73
N VAL A 134 6.06 15.38 -0.08
CA VAL A 134 5.46 16.73 -0.10
C VAL A 134 4.98 17.10 1.31
N PHE A 135 4.39 16.14 2.00
CA PHE A 135 4.24 16.16 3.45
C PHE A 135 5.16 15.10 4.06
N HIS A 136 5.95 15.47 5.06
CA HIS A 136 6.94 14.52 5.55
C HIS A 136 7.33 14.64 7.02
N ILE A 137 7.74 13.49 7.57
CA ILE A 137 8.67 13.38 8.68
C ILE A 137 9.85 12.55 8.21
N GLY A 138 11.05 13.12 8.30
CA GLY A 138 12.24 12.52 7.72
C GLY A 138 12.14 12.44 6.20
N SER A 139 12.82 11.45 5.64
CA SER A 139 12.87 11.16 4.21
C SER A 139 12.90 9.63 4.00
N TYR A 140 13.02 9.18 2.76
CA TYR A 140 13.09 7.74 2.47
C TYR A 140 14.31 7.06 3.12
N LEU A 141 15.50 7.69 3.06
CA LEU A 141 16.71 7.08 3.62
C LEU A 141 17.07 7.56 5.04
N ALA A 142 16.47 8.64 5.53
CA ALA A 142 16.78 9.20 6.85
C ALA A 142 15.53 9.37 7.70
N ALA A 143 15.51 8.73 8.87
CA ALA A 143 14.43 8.94 9.82
C ALA A 143 14.42 10.37 10.37
N GLY A 144 13.21 10.86 10.69
CA GLY A 144 12.97 12.13 11.36
C GLY A 144 12.34 11.94 12.76
N PRO A 145 12.31 13.01 13.56
CA PRO A 145 13.04 14.26 13.36
C PRO A 145 14.56 14.06 13.52
N GLU A 146 15.37 15.00 13.02
CA GLU A 146 16.85 14.89 12.95
C GLU A 146 17.48 14.54 14.31
N LYS A 147 18.06 13.34 14.44
CA LYS A 147 18.69 12.88 15.70
C LYS A 147 19.68 13.93 16.25
N PRO A 148 19.55 14.39 17.52
CA PRO A 148 20.57 15.23 18.15
C PRO A 148 21.90 14.49 18.14
N LYS A 149 22.98 15.20 17.83
CA LYS A 149 24.32 14.62 17.87
C LYS A 149 24.68 14.29 19.32
N PRO A 150 25.47 13.22 19.55
CA PRO A 150 25.98 12.92 20.88
C PRO A 150 26.72 14.15 21.46
N GLY A 151 26.23 14.68 22.59
CA GLY A 151 26.78 15.88 23.23
C GLY A 151 25.92 17.15 23.09
N ASP A 152 24.86 17.13 22.29
CA ASP A 152 23.96 18.28 22.18
C ASP A 152 23.22 18.54 23.50
N LYS A 153 23.37 19.78 24.01
CA LYS A 153 22.57 20.28 25.15
C LYS A 153 21.11 20.30 24.72
N GLY A 154 20.30 19.37 25.23
CA GLY A 154 18.89 19.23 24.84
C GLY A 154 18.49 17.84 24.35
N ALA A 155 19.42 16.88 24.27
CA ALA A 155 19.10 15.49 23.89
C ALA A 155 18.00 14.83 24.75
N ASN A 156 17.80 15.30 26.00
CA ASN A 156 16.69 14.85 26.86
C ASN A 156 15.37 15.62 26.62
N GLN A 157 15.40 16.86 26.10
CA GLN A 157 14.23 17.65 25.65
C GLN A 157 13.75 17.24 24.25
N TRP A 158 14.62 16.61 23.45
CA TRP A 158 14.29 16.12 22.11
C TRP A 158 13.07 15.18 22.07
N PHE A 159 12.83 14.45 23.16
CA PHE A 159 11.70 13.51 23.26
C PHE A 159 10.36 14.22 23.54
N SER A 160 10.37 15.45 24.09
CA SER A 160 9.16 16.25 24.23
C SER A 160 8.73 16.98 22.95
N GLU A 161 9.59 17.02 21.93
CA GLU A 161 9.36 17.73 20.65
C GLU A 161 9.22 16.80 19.44
N ALA A 162 9.43 15.49 19.64
CA ALA A 162 9.30 14.52 18.56
C ALA A 162 7.81 14.39 18.13
N PRO A 163 7.47 14.48 16.83
CA PRO A 163 6.08 14.42 16.40
C PRO A 163 5.42 13.11 16.80
N MET A 164 4.33 13.18 17.55
CA MET A 164 3.54 12.06 18.03
C MET A 164 2.14 12.03 17.41
N ARG A 165 1.52 13.20 17.27
CA ARG A 165 0.18 13.35 16.70
C ARG A 165 0.29 14.38 15.61
N PHE A 166 0.01 14.03 14.38
CA PHE A 166 0.10 14.96 13.27
C PHE A 166 -0.71 14.39 12.13
N GLY A 167 -1.04 15.21 11.15
CA GLY A 167 -1.78 14.66 10.04
C GLY A 167 -1.97 15.60 8.88
N VAL A 168 -2.37 15.00 7.77
CA VAL A 168 -2.79 15.69 6.58
C VAL A 168 -4.06 15.04 6.03
N ARG A 169 -5.07 15.84 5.69
CA ARG A 169 -6.30 15.34 5.10
C ARG A 169 -6.97 16.27 4.09
N ASP A 170 -7.92 15.72 3.35
CA ASP A 170 -8.86 16.45 2.49
C ASP A 170 -8.18 17.34 1.44
N LEU A 171 -7.21 16.81 0.71
CA LEU A 171 -6.51 17.56 -0.34
C LEU A 171 -5.95 16.68 -1.45
N VAL A 172 -5.55 17.32 -2.55
CA VAL A 172 -4.87 16.68 -3.67
C VAL A 172 -3.39 17.08 -3.65
N ILE A 173 -2.50 16.10 -3.83
CA ILE A 173 -1.07 16.30 -4.05
C ILE A 173 -0.76 15.98 -5.50
N ARG A 174 -0.17 16.93 -6.22
CA ARG A 174 0.25 16.75 -7.62
C ARG A 174 1.67 17.28 -7.80
N THR A 175 2.32 16.88 -8.89
CA THR A 175 3.67 17.31 -9.22
C THR A 175 3.72 18.11 -10.52
N ASN A 176 4.66 19.03 -10.61
CA ASN A 176 4.97 19.88 -11.75
C ASN A 176 6.46 19.77 -12.07
N ALA A 177 6.85 18.58 -12.54
CA ALA A 177 8.25 18.23 -12.80
C ALA A 177 8.93 19.18 -13.80
N ASP A 178 8.19 19.65 -14.79
CA ASP A 178 8.67 20.56 -15.84
C ASP A 178 8.59 22.04 -15.44
N ASN A 179 8.08 22.33 -14.24
CA ASN A 179 7.93 23.68 -13.73
C ASN A 179 7.12 24.62 -14.66
N VAL A 180 6.08 24.08 -15.30
CA VAL A 180 5.24 24.87 -16.22
C VAL A 180 4.36 25.87 -15.44
N PRO A 181 4.03 27.04 -16.02
CA PRO A 181 3.09 27.98 -15.40
C PRO A 181 1.73 27.35 -15.12
N LEU A 182 1.16 27.67 -13.96
CA LEU A 182 -0.20 27.27 -13.57
C LEU A 182 -1.15 28.41 -13.96
N ASN A 183 -2.05 28.15 -14.91
CA ASN A 183 -3.03 29.11 -15.43
C ASN A 183 -4.37 28.39 -15.71
N ARG A 184 -5.40 29.12 -16.14
CA ARG A 184 -6.73 28.50 -16.32
C ARG A 184 -6.74 27.28 -17.26
N ASP A 185 -5.87 27.25 -18.26
CA ASP A 185 -5.75 26.17 -19.25
C ASP A 185 -4.74 25.07 -18.90
N ASP A 186 -4.16 25.12 -17.69
CA ASP A 186 -3.12 24.18 -17.27
C ASP A 186 -3.63 22.72 -17.16
N PRO A 187 -2.72 21.72 -17.28
CA PRO A 187 -3.08 20.30 -17.17
C PRO A 187 -3.72 19.94 -15.82
N TYR A 188 -3.51 20.75 -14.78
CA TYR A 188 -4.08 20.51 -13.46
C TYR A 188 -5.57 20.83 -13.42
N SER A 189 -5.97 21.94 -14.08
CA SER A 189 -7.38 22.31 -14.31
C SER A 189 -8.13 21.27 -15.15
N ARG A 190 -7.43 20.52 -16.00
CA ARG A 190 -8.02 19.52 -16.92
C ARG A 190 -7.93 18.08 -16.43
N ALA A 191 -7.51 17.86 -15.18
CA ALA A 191 -7.30 16.53 -14.61
C ALA A 191 -6.42 15.61 -15.49
N ARG A 192 -5.39 16.17 -16.14
CA ARG A 192 -4.46 15.43 -17.01
C ARG A 192 -3.20 15.08 -16.25
N HIS A 193 -2.65 13.89 -16.49
CA HIS A 193 -1.33 13.52 -15.98
C HIS A 193 -0.24 14.46 -16.48
N THR A 194 0.71 14.75 -15.60
CA THR A 194 1.94 15.50 -15.89
C THR A 194 3.15 14.61 -15.73
N PRO A 195 4.33 14.99 -16.24
CA PRO A 195 5.53 14.16 -16.06
C PRO A 195 5.80 13.88 -14.58
N ILE A 196 6.20 12.63 -14.31
CA ILE A 196 6.42 12.16 -12.95
C ILE A 196 7.65 12.86 -12.36
N MET A 197 7.51 13.43 -11.17
CA MET A 197 8.63 14.06 -10.46
C MET A 197 9.41 13.02 -9.65
N LYS A 198 10.64 12.75 -10.06
CA LYS A 198 11.53 11.76 -9.40
C LYS A 198 12.12 12.35 -8.12
N GLY A 199 12.30 11.51 -7.09
CA GLY A 199 12.78 11.91 -5.77
C GLY A 199 11.76 12.65 -4.89
N VAL A 200 10.47 12.67 -5.29
CA VAL A 200 9.38 13.29 -4.51
C VAL A 200 8.25 12.31 -4.32
N ALA A 201 7.89 12.05 -3.07
CA ALA A 201 6.72 11.25 -2.72
C ALA A 201 5.55 12.15 -2.33
N GLY A 202 4.32 11.62 -2.33
CA GLY A 202 3.18 12.37 -1.78
C GLY A 202 3.35 12.58 -0.28
N VAL A 203 3.47 11.48 0.47
CA VAL A 203 3.69 11.51 1.92
C VAL A 203 4.80 10.54 2.31
N ILE A 204 5.73 10.98 3.18
CA ILE A 204 6.70 10.09 3.84
C ILE A 204 6.60 10.25 5.35
N LEU A 205 6.30 9.15 6.04
CA LEU A 205 6.41 9.05 7.49
C LEU A 205 7.58 8.14 7.82
N HIS A 206 8.61 8.68 8.46
CA HIS A 206 9.79 7.90 8.85
C HIS A 206 10.22 8.27 10.27
N THR A 207 9.41 7.93 11.27
CA THR A 207 9.72 8.29 12.67
C THR A 207 10.75 7.36 13.33
N TYR A 208 11.68 7.96 14.09
CA TYR A 208 12.61 7.23 14.95
C TYR A 208 12.86 7.91 16.31
N TYR A 209 12.47 7.25 17.40
CA TYR A 209 12.71 7.66 18.79
C TYR A 209 13.87 6.85 19.41
N ALA A 210 15.05 7.49 19.46
CA ALA A 210 16.29 6.84 19.87
C ALA A 210 16.33 6.41 21.35
N ASN A 211 15.74 7.18 22.27
CA ASN A 211 15.77 6.86 23.70
C ASN A 211 14.54 6.06 24.11
N LYS A 212 14.77 4.82 24.53
CA LYS A 212 13.72 3.89 24.96
C LYS A 212 12.99 4.33 26.23
N ASN A 213 13.64 5.11 27.10
CA ASN A 213 13.09 5.51 28.39
C ASN A 213 12.07 6.65 28.30
N TYR A 214 11.99 7.32 27.15
CA TYR A 214 11.08 8.45 26.90
C TYR A 214 10.23 8.21 25.65
N ARG A 215 9.97 6.93 25.32
CA ARG A 215 9.06 6.60 24.22
C ARG A 215 7.63 6.89 24.67
N PRO A 216 6.91 7.76 23.96
CA PRO A 216 5.52 8.00 24.26
C PRO A 216 4.66 6.77 23.91
N GLU A 217 3.55 6.59 24.63
CA GLU A 217 2.55 5.53 24.36
C GLU A 217 1.16 6.14 24.10
N PRO A 218 0.51 5.85 22.94
CA PRO A 218 1.11 5.26 21.76
C PRO A 218 2.15 6.22 21.15
N GLU A 219 3.10 5.65 20.40
CA GLU A 219 4.24 6.30 19.72
C GLU A 219 3.78 7.35 18.67
N ALA A 220 4.21 7.31 17.41
CA ALA A 220 3.70 8.20 16.36
C ALA A 220 2.38 7.64 15.80
N VAL A 221 1.30 8.42 15.94
CA VAL A 221 -0.04 8.10 15.43
C VAL A 221 -0.47 9.21 14.48
N ALA A 222 -0.05 9.09 13.23
CA ALA A 222 -0.42 10.03 12.18
C ALA A 222 -1.88 9.86 11.74
N THR A 223 -2.49 10.95 11.28
CA THR A 223 -3.75 10.94 10.54
C THR A 223 -3.45 11.20 9.06
N LEU A 224 -3.81 10.25 8.20
CA LEU A 224 -3.78 10.42 6.74
C LEU A 224 -5.17 10.02 6.21
N GLU A 225 -5.90 10.99 5.68
CA GLU A 225 -7.31 10.80 5.31
C GLU A 225 -7.66 11.56 4.03
N ASN A 226 -8.43 10.93 3.13
CA ASN A 226 -8.99 11.57 1.94
C ASN A 226 -7.94 12.35 1.12
N LEU A 227 -6.86 11.67 0.75
CA LEU A 227 -5.77 12.22 -0.05
C LEU A 227 -5.80 11.65 -1.45
N GLU A 228 -5.65 12.52 -2.45
CA GLU A 228 -5.49 12.11 -3.84
C GLU A 228 -4.09 12.53 -4.35
N ILE A 229 -3.25 11.58 -4.74
CA ILE A 229 -1.81 11.77 -5.00
C ILE A 229 -1.46 11.34 -6.42
N TRP A 230 -0.89 12.24 -7.21
CA TRP A 230 -0.66 12.03 -8.64
C TRP A 230 0.78 12.31 -9.06
N ASP A 231 1.29 11.50 -9.99
CA ASP A 231 2.53 11.76 -10.74
C ASP A 231 3.77 11.93 -9.85
N THR A 232 3.84 11.21 -8.74
CA THR A 232 4.95 11.22 -7.79
C THR A 232 5.93 10.06 -8.03
N ASP A 233 7.11 10.14 -7.43
CA ASP A 233 8.03 9.01 -7.39
C ASP A 233 7.43 7.83 -6.61
N MET A 234 6.89 8.12 -5.42
CA MET A 234 6.12 7.18 -4.59
C MET A 234 4.84 7.86 -4.10
N GLY A 235 3.75 7.13 -3.88
CA GLY A 235 2.52 7.74 -3.36
C GLY A 235 2.64 8.06 -1.87
N VAL A 236 2.57 7.02 -1.03
CA VAL A 236 2.75 7.11 0.42
C VAL A 236 3.78 6.08 0.87
N ALA A 237 4.73 6.50 1.71
CA ALA A 237 5.69 5.60 2.36
C ALA A 237 5.66 5.80 3.88
N ILE A 238 5.33 4.73 4.60
CA ILE A 238 5.30 4.67 6.06
C ILE A 238 6.41 3.72 6.49
N LEU A 239 7.50 4.26 7.01
CA LEU A 239 8.78 3.57 7.18
C LEU A 239 9.22 3.48 8.64
N GLY A 240 8.75 4.38 9.50
CA GLY A 240 9.25 4.53 10.86
C GLY A 240 9.01 3.30 11.72
N LEU A 241 9.95 3.06 12.63
CA LEU A 241 9.83 2.02 13.66
C LEU A 241 8.73 2.33 14.69
N HIS A 242 8.33 3.60 14.71
CA HIS A 242 7.44 4.15 15.71
C HIS A 242 6.14 4.73 15.12
N ASP A 243 5.92 4.58 13.80
CA ASP A 243 4.66 4.90 13.12
C ASP A 243 3.63 3.79 13.39
N ARG A 244 3.07 3.75 14.61
CA ARG A 244 2.25 2.65 15.13
C ARG A 244 0.79 3.05 15.31
N ALA A 245 -0.08 2.05 15.29
CA ALA A 245 -1.51 2.19 15.60
C ALA A 245 -2.24 3.26 14.76
N MET A 246 -1.70 3.59 13.58
CA MET A 246 -2.31 4.57 12.68
C MET A 246 -3.60 4.02 12.10
N LYS A 247 -4.51 4.94 11.80
CA LYS A 247 -5.68 4.69 10.98
C LYS A 247 -5.54 5.58 9.75
N VAL A 248 -5.35 4.96 8.60
CA VAL A 248 -5.16 5.63 7.32
C VAL A 248 -6.27 5.18 6.39
N HIS A 249 -7.02 6.11 5.82
CA HIS A 249 -8.11 5.75 4.93
C HIS A 249 -8.36 6.74 3.80
N ASP A 250 -9.07 6.29 2.77
CA ASP A 250 -9.44 7.09 1.59
C ASP A 250 -8.23 7.70 0.88
N ILE A 251 -7.21 6.88 0.64
CA ILE A 251 -6.00 7.31 -0.06
C ILE A 251 -6.05 6.83 -1.50
N ARG A 252 -6.14 7.76 -2.44
CA ARG A 252 -6.03 7.50 -3.87
C ARG A 252 -4.65 7.87 -4.38
N VAL A 253 -3.96 6.93 -5.01
CA VAL A 253 -2.67 7.15 -5.67
C VAL A 253 -2.81 6.82 -7.14
N ARG A 254 -2.41 7.75 -8.00
CA ARG A 254 -2.41 7.59 -9.46
C ARG A 254 -1.01 7.86 -10.01
N ARG A 255 -0.47 6.84 -10.67
CA ARG A 255 0.75 6.93 -11.48
C ARG A 255 2.01 7.30 -10.70
N THR A 256 2.77 6.27 -10.31
CA THR A 256 4.02 6.43 -9.57
C THR A 256 5.23 5.85 -10.28
N TRP A 257 6.40 6.48 -10.11
CA TRP A 257 7.66 5.97 -10.65
C TRP A 257 8.01 4.59 -10.07
N ARG A 258 7.93 4.47 -8.73
CA ARG A 258 8.13 3.25 -7.96
C ARG A 258 6.78 2.78 -7.37
N GLN A 259 6.75 2.34 -6.12
CA GLN A 259 5.54 1.87 -5.42
C GLN A 259 4.52 3.00 -5.22
N GLY A 260 3.24 2.65 -5.26
CA GLY A 260 2.16 3.57 -4.92
C GLY A 260 1.96 3.70 -3.41
N PHE A 261 1.99 2.57 -2.68
CA PHE A 261 1.88 2.57 -1.22
C PHE A 261 2.88 1.59 -0.60
N LEU A 262 3.62 2.05 0.41
CA LEU A 262 4.63 1.27 1.10
C LEU A 262 4.42 1.37 2.61
N VAL A 263 4.29 0.23 3.29
CA VAL A 263 4.33 0.17 4.76
C VAL A 263 5.45 -0.76 5.23
N GLY A 264 6.31 -0.24 6.08
CA GLY A 264 7.58 -0.86 6.45
C GLY A 264 8.67 -0.66 5.40
N LYS A 265 9.91 -0.90 5.82
CA LYS A 265 11.09 -0.79 4.97
C LYS A 265 11.29 -2.08 4.16
N PRO A 266 11.50 -1.98 2.84
CA PRO A 266 11.79 -3.14 2.01
C PRO A 266 13.01 -3.93 2.47
N ILE A 267 12.99 -5.25 2.29
CA ILE A 267 14.14 -6.11 2.61
C ILE A 267 15.33 -5.75 1.71
N GLY A 268 16.42 -5.26 2.30
CA GLY A 268 17.57 -4.69 1.59
C GLY A 268 17.62 -3.16 1.60
N HIS A 269 16.61 -2.48 2.17
CA HIS A 269 16.60 -1.02 2.33
C HIS A 269 17.79 -0.54 3.19
N LYS A 270 18.50 0.50 2.74
CA LYS A 270 19.73 0.99 3.40
C LYS A 270 19.55 1.34 4.88
N ALA A 271 18.42 1.93 5.25
CA ALA A 271 18.13 2.30 6.64
C ALA A 271 17.62 1.14 7.52
N ILE A 272 17.39 -0.06 6.97
CA ILE A 272 16.72 -1.16 7.71
C ILE A 272 17.52 -1.63 8.92
N ASN A 273 18.85 -1.64 8.83
CA ASN A 273 19.74 -2.08 9.90
C ASN A 273 19.89 -1.03 11.01
N VAL A 274 19.50 0.22 10.74
CA VAL A 274 19.61 1.33 11.69
C VAL A 274 18.25 1.57 12.36
N ASP A 275 17.19 1.64 11.55
CA ASP A 275 15.87 2.10 11.99
C ASP A 275 14.80 0.98 11.95
N GLY A 276 15.20 -0.28 11.76
CA GLY A 276 14.32 -1.45 11.74
C GLY A 276 13.37 -1.53 10.53
N THR A 277 12.56 -2.58 10.49
CA THR A 277 11.66 -2.94 9.37
C THR A 277 10.39 -2.09 9.28
N GLY A 278 10.10 -1.27 10.28
CA GLY A 278 8.87 -0.48 10.38
C GLY A 278 7.92 -0.99 11.48
N ALA A 279 6.96 -0.14 11.82
CA ALA A 279 6.04 -0.30 12.93
C ALA A 279 4.83 -1.21 12.61
N ALA A 280 4.39 -1.96 13.62
CA ALA A 280 3.25 -2.87 13.56
C ALA A 280 1.91 -2.20 13.90
N ASP A 281 0.82 -2.98 13.80
CA ASP A 281 -0.52 -2.66 14.32
C ASP A 281 -1.26 -1.50 13.62
N ASN A 282 -0.88 -1.20 12.38
CA ASN A 282 -1.51 -0.16 11.57
C ASN A 282 -2.78 -0.66 10.86
N LYS A 283 -3.73 0.24 10.65
CA LYS A 283 -5.00 -0.04 9.97
C LYS A 283 -5.14 0.85 8.74
N PHE A 284 -5.43 0.21 7.62
CA PHE A 284 -5.57 0.82 6.31
C PHE A 284 -6.92 0.44 5.72
N SER A 285 -7.67 1.40 5.18
CA SER A 285 -8.91 1.09 4.49
C SER A 285 -9.14 2.00 3.29
N MET A 286 -9.80 1.49 2.25
CA MET A 286 -10.13 2.30 1.06
C MET A 286 -8.88 2.92 0.42
N LEU A 287 -7.77 2.16 0.39
CA LEU A 287 -6.63 2.53 -0.45
C LEU A 287 -7.00 2.21 -1.90
N ASP A 288 -6.76 3.13 -2.82
CA ASP A 288 -7.00 2.98 -4.26
C ASP A 288 -5.73 3.38 -5.00
N VAL A 289 -4.86 2.39 -5.21
CA VAL A 289 -3.53 2.59 -5.79
C VAL A 289 -3.52 2.07 -7.21
N SER A 290 -3.10 2.91 -8.16
CA SER A 290 -2.94 2.45 -9.54
C SER A 290 -1.82 3.07 -10.32
N ASP A 291 -1.49 2.40 -11.43
CA ASP A 291 -0.56 2.87 -12.45
C ASP A 291 0.89 3.00 -11.93
N ALA A 292 1.27 2.15 -10.96
CA ALA A 292 2.59 2.18 -10.35
C ALA A 292 3.68 1.47 -11.20
N ASN A 293 4.92 1.57 -10.73
CA ASN A 293 6.12 0.98 -11.34
C ASN A 293 6.45 1.49 -12.76
N LYS A 294 6.23 2.79 -13.01
CA LYS A 294 6.56 3.42 -14.30
C LYS A 294 8.06 3.45 -14.63
N CYS A 295 8.93 3.24 -13.65
CA CYS A 295 10.37 3.12 -13.86
C CYS A 295 10.81 1.80 -14.53
N GLY A 296 9.91 0.83 -14.60
CA GLY A 296 10.15 -0.47 -15.19
C GLY A 296 11.13 -1.39 -14.47
N ARG A 297 11.30 -1.17 -13.16
CA ARG A 297 12.02 -2.09 -12.27
C ARG A 297 11.04 -3.11 -11.68
N ASN A 298 11.36 -3.72 -10.54
CA ASN A 298 10.53 -4.72 -9.90
C ASN A 298 9.83 -4.17 -8.65
N TYR A 299 8.90 -3.24 -8.85
CA TYR A 299 8.02 -2.71 -7.79
C TYR A 299 6.59 -3.21 -7.95
N ALA A 300 5.87 -3.34 -6.84
CA ALA A 300 4.43 -3.56 -6.83
C ALA A 300 3.67 -2.24 -6.57
N GLY A 301 2.35 -2.24 -6.80
CA GLY A 301 1.49 -1.12 -6.45
C GLY A 301 1.47 -0.87 -4.95
N ILE A 302 1.14 -1.90 -4.17
CA ILE A 302 1.15 -1.88 -2.70
C ILE A 302 2.17 -2.88 -2.17
N GLU A 303 3.10 -2.41 -1.35
CA GLU A 303 4.13 -3.24 -0.71
C GLU A 303 4.01 -3.19 0.82
N VAL A 304 3.95 -4.38 1.44
CA VAL A 304 3.74 -4.57 2.88
C VAL A 304 4.94 -5.31 3.49
N TYR A 305 5.72 -4.60 4.29
CA TYR A 305 6.89 -5.11 5.04
C TYR A 305 6.73 -4.97 6.55
N ALA A 306 5.71 -4.24 7.03
CA ALA A 306 5.31 -4.22 8.42
C ALA A 306 4.36 -5.38 8.76
N SER A 307 4.49 -5.93 9.97
CA SER A 307 3.65 -7.04 10.46
C SER A 307 2.45 -6.53 11.27
N GLN A 308 1.45 -7.39 11.48
CA GLN A 308 0.25 -7.09 12.29
C GLN A 308 -0.61 -5.92 11.78
N CYS A 309 -0.48 -5.59 10.50
CA CYS A 309 -1.29 -4.58 9.86
C CYS A 309 -2.64 -5.15 9.39
N LYS A 310 -3.64 -4.29 9.27
CA LYS A 310 -4.97 -4.64 8.76
C LYS A 310 -5.30 -3.78 7.55
N PHE A 311 -5.79 -4.40 6.49
CA PHE A 311 -6.22 -3.76 5.26
C PHE A 311 -7.66 -4.16 4.97
N SER A 312 -8.51 -3.20 4.64
CA SER A 312 -9.89 -3.50 4.26
C SER A 312 -10.38 -2.66 3.09
N GLN A 313 -11.10 -3.28 2.15
CA GLN A 313 -11.72 -2.58 1.01
C GLN A 313 -10.70 -1.77 0.19
N SER A 314 -9.47 -2.26 0.09
CA SER A 314 -8.38 -1.59 -0.62
C SER A 314 -8.13 -2.26 -1.97
N THR A 315 -7.84 -1.47 -2.99
CA THR A 315 -7.62 -1.91 -4.36
C THR A 315 -6.23 -1.47 -4.84
N SER A 316 -5.52 -2.39 -5.47
CA SER A 316 -4.29 -2.11 -6.22
C SER A 316 -4.45 -2.59 -7.64
N TRP A 317 -4.35 -1.68 -8.62
CA TRP A 317 -4.69 -2.03 -9.99
C TRP A 317 -3.82 -1.34 -11.05
N TYR A 318 -3.78 -1.91 -12.25
CA TYR A 318 -3.09 -1.31 -13.39
C TYR A 318 -1.58 -1.08 -13.18
N ASN A 319 -0.91 -1.91 -12.37
CA ASN A 319 0.52 -1.73 -12.09
C ASN A 319 1.39 -2.37 -13.18
N HIS A 320 2.47 -1.69 -13.59
CA HIS A 320 3.19 -2.06 -14.80
C HIS A 320 4.32 -3.07 -14.57
N ARG A 321 4.50 -4.02 -15.49
CA ARG A 321 5.63 -4.97 -15.52
C ARG A 321 6.40 -4.87 -16.84
N TYR A 322 7.72 -4.97 -16.73
CA TYR A 322 8.66 -4.92 -17.86
C TYR A 322 9.57 -6.16 -17.93
N SER A 323 9.73 -6.87 -16.80
CA SER A 323 10.56 -8.07 -16.70
C SER A 323 9.86 -9.30 -17.27
N SER A 324 10.64 -10.21 -17.87
CA SER A 324 10.11 -11.44 -18.45
C SER A 324 9.44 -12.38 -17.44
N GLY A 325 8.43 -13.12 -17.90
CA GLY A 325 7.68 -14.07 -17.06
C GLY A 325 8.53 -15.18 -16.44
N ALA A 326 9.65 -15.55 -17.07
CA ALA A 326 10.57 -16.57 -16.55
C ALA A 326 11.28 -16.16 -15.25
N LEU A 327 11.27 -14.86 -14.91
CA LEU A 327 11.87 -14.33 -13.69
C LEU A 327 10.87 -14.22 -12.53
N LEU A 328 9.56 -14.28 -12.81
CA LEU A 328 8.51 -14.09 -11.80
C LEU A 328 8.51 -15.18 -10.72
N TYR A 329 8.71 -16.44 -11.12
CA TYR A 329 8.66 -17.59 -10.22
C TYR A 329 10.04 -17.99 -9.67
N ARG A 330 10.93 -17.01 -9.47
CA ARG A 330 12.25 -17.25 -8.89
C ARG A 330 12.26 -16.74 -7.46
N SER A 331 12.90 -17.47 -6.56
CA SER A 331 13.06 -17.03 -5.18
C SER A 331 13.92 -15.76 -5.08
N ARG A 332 13.70 -15.00 -4.00
CA ARG A 332 14.51 -13.81 -3.71
C ARG A 332 15.98 -14.18 -3.54
N GLN A 333 16.86 -13.37 -4.14
CA GLN A 333 18.30 -13.55 -4.02
C GLN A 333 18.82 -12.87 -2.74
N ASN A 334 19.60 -13.59 -1.94
CA ASN A 334 20.21 -13.05 -0.74
C ASN A 334 21.20 -11.93 -1.07
N GLY A 335 21.25 -10.87 -0.25
CA GLY A 335 22.17 -9.74 -0.41
C GLY A 335 21.91 -8.86 -1.64
N LYS A 336 20.82 -9.10 -2.40
CA LYS A 336 20.40 -8.23 -3.50
C LYS A 336 19.45 -7.15 -3.00
N PRO A 337 19.45 -5.97 -3.64
CA PRO A 337 18.53 -4.91 -3.28
C PRO A 337 17.08 -5.31 -3.57
N HIS A 338 16.13 -4.71 -2.87
CA HIS A 338 14.73 -5.12 -2.90
C HIS A 338 14.09 -5.07 -4.30
N TYR A 339 14.52 -4.11 -5.15
CA TYR A 339 14.05 -3.94 -6.52
C TYR A 339 14.65 -4.96 -7.51
N ALA A 340 15.60 -5.81 -7.09
CA ALA A 340 16.11 -6.89 -7.92
C ALA A 340 15.20 -8.13 -7.90
N TYR A 341 14.24 -8.20 -6.97
CA TYR A 341 13.33 -9.33 -6.86
C TYR A 341 12.21 -9.25 -7.91
N ALA A 342 12.36 -9.99 -9.00
CA ALA A 342 11.41 -9.97 -10.10
C ALA A 342 10.02 -10.54 -9.75
N GLY A 343 9.89 -11.38 -8.72
CA GLY A 343 8.60 -11.99 -8.35
C GLY A 343 7.51 -11.00 -7.93
N LYS A 344 7.87 -9.75 -7.58
CA LYS A 344 6.90 -8.68 -7.30
C LYS A 344 6.72 -7.66 -8.41
N ALA A 345 7.39 -7.83 -9.55
CA ALA A 345 7.42 -6.83 -10.61
C ALA A 345 6.02 -6.58 -11.19
N GLY A 346 5.52 -5.35 -11.05
CA GLY A 346 4.18 -4.98 -11.50
C GLY A 346 3.06 -5.68 -10.77
N ALA A 347 3.32 -6.25 -9.58
CA ALA A 347 2.27 -6.91 -8.82
C ALA A 347 1.26 -5.90 -8.25
N GLY A 348 0.02 -6.33 -8.03
CA GLY A 348 -0.95 -5.54 -7.28
C GLY A 348 -0.51 -5.37 -5.83
N TRP A 349 -0.34 -6.50 -5.14
CA TRP A 349 0.08 -6.57 -3.75
C TRP A 349 1.31 -7.44 -3.59
N TYR A 350 2.29 -6.92 -2.86
CA TYR A 350 3.45 -7.66 -2.41
C TYR A 350 3.55 -7.69 -0.89
N ILE A 351 3.49 -8.88 -0.30
CA ILE A 351 3.38 -9.05 1.15
C ILE A 351 4.59 -9.82 1.66
N ALA A 352 5.54 -9.07 2.19
CA ALA A 352 6.78 -9.55 2.77
C ALA A 352 6.84 -9.31 4.28
N ALA A 353 5.75 -9.63 4.97
CA ALA A 353 5.59 -9.53 6.42
C ALA A 353 4.54 -10.50 6.95
N SER A 354 4.52 -10.70 8.27
CA SER A 354 3.69 -11.73 8.91
C SER A 354 2.52 -11.16 9.69
N ARG A 355 1.52 -12.03 9.96
CA ARG A 355 0.38 -11.73 10.84
C ARG A 355 -0.49 -10.56 10.38
N ASN A 356 -0.51 -10.27 9.08
CA ASN A 356 -1.39 -9.26 8.51
C ASN A 356 -2.76 -9.83 8.18
N MET A 357 -3.75 -8.95 8.07
CA MET A 357 -5.11 -9.31 7.69
C MET A 357 -5.60 -8.41 6.56
N PHE A 358 -6.15 -9.02 5.51
CA PHE A 358 -6.70 -8.36 4.33
C PHE A 358 -8.16 -8.77 4.19
N ILE A 359 -9.08 -7.82 4.09
CA ILE A 359 -10.53 -8.08 4.07
C ILE A 359 -11.17 -7.34 2.90
N GLY A 360 -11.73 -8.07 1.94
CA GLY A 360 -12.39 -7.44 0.78
C GLY A 360 -11.45 -6.58 -0.06
N CYS A 361 -10.16 -6.94 -0.12
CA CYS A 361 -9.17 -6.23 -0.91
C CYS A 361 -9.05 -6.84 -2.31
N THR A 362 -8.69 -6.01 -3.29
CA THR A 362 -8.63 -6.39 -4.69
C THR A 362 -7.26 -6.08 -5.29
N ALA A 363 -6.78 -7.01 -6.12
CA ALA A 363 -5.67 -6.81 -7.03
C ALA A 363 -6.18 -7.00 -8.45
N GLN A 364 -6.28 -5.95 -9.26
CA GLN A 364 -6.96 -6.01 -10.57
C GLN A 364 -6.05 -5.53 -11.72
N GLU A 365 -6.10 -6.22 -12.85
CA GLU A 365 -5.50 -5.75 -14.11
C GLU A 365 -4.01 -5.36 -13.99
N ASN A 366 -3.24 -6.18 -13.28
CA ASN A 366 -1.83 -5.90 -13.01
C ASN A 366 -0.94 -6.57 -14.06
N GLY A 367 0.20 -5.96 -14.40
CA GLY A 367 1.15 -6.53 -15.35
C GLY A 367 1.91 -7.72 -14.78
N GLY A 368 2.12 -7.71 -13.47
CA GLY A 368 2.66 -8.80 -12.68
C GLY A 368 1.58 -9.69 -12.09
N HIS A 369 1.86 -10.28 -10.93
CA HIS A 369 0.89 -11.04 -10.15
C HIS A 369 -0.19 -10.15 -9.54
N GLY A 370 -1.36 -10.70 -9.25
CA GLY A 370 -2.35 -9.99 -8.45
C GLY A 370 -1.82 -9.84 -7.02
N TRP A 371 -1.66 -10.98 -6.35
CA TRP A 371 -1.13 -11.10 -5.01
C TRP A 371 0.16 -11.90 -5.01
N VAL A 372 1.15 -11.42 -4.28
CA VAL A 372 2.37 -12.16 -3.94
C VAL A 372 2.46 -12.27 -2.42
N CYS A 373 2.22 -13.48 -1.92
CA CYS A 373 2.35 -13.82 -0.52
C CYS A 373 3.72 -14.46 -0.30
N ASP A 374 4.58 -13.77 0.46
CA ASP A 374 5.97 -14.16 0.69
C ASP A 374 6.27 -14.51 2.15
N PHE A 375 5.31 -14.43 3.07
CA PHE A 375 5.55 -14.57 4.52
C PHE A 375 4.36 -15.17 5.27
N GLU A 376 4.59 -15.48 6.54
CA GLU A 376 3.76 -16.37 7.33
C GLU A 376 2.54 -15.72 8.01
N ARG A 377 1.55 -16.56 8.37
CA ARG A 377 0.42 -16.22 9.26
C ARG A 377 -0.45 -15.06 8.77
N ASN A 378 -0.48 -14.82 7.47
CA ASN A 378 -1.35 -13.82 6.88
C ASN A 378 -2.76 -14.39 6.66
N ILE A 379 -3.76 -13.54 6.83
CA ILE A 379 -5.17 -13.88 6.59
C ILE A 379 -5.69 -13.03 5.43
N PHE A 380 -6.25 -13.70 4.43
CA PHE A 380 -6.94 -13.09 3.30
C PHE A 380 -8.39 -13.52 3.37
N ASP A 381 -9.29 -12.58 3.59
CA ASP A 381 -10.73 -12.83 3.68
C ASP A 381 -11.45 -12.10 2.54
N SER A 382 -12.16 -12.87 1.72
CA SER A 382 -12.99 -12.35 0.64
C SER A 382 -12.23 -11.42 -0.32
N CYS A 383 -10.95 -11.72 -0.54
CA CYS A 383 -10.06 -10.93 -1.39
C CYS A 383 -10.05 -11.47 -2.83
N ILE A 384 -9.76 -10.59 -3.79
CA ILE A 384 -9.81 -10.89 -5.23
C ILE A 384 -8.46 -10.63 -5.87
N GLY A 385 -7.98 -11.60 -6.65
CA GLY A 385 -6.93 -11.40 -7.65
C GLY A 385 -7.54 -11.53 -9.03
N GLU A 386 -7.43 -10.50 -9.86
CA GLU A 386 -8.13 -10.39 -11.13
C GLU A 386 -7.20 -9.96 -12.27
N SER A 387 -7.31 -10.64 -13.40
CA SER A 387 -6.68 -10.27 -14.68
C SER A 387 -5.19 -9.96 -14.59
N SER A 388 -4.40 -10.80 -13.91
CA SER A 388 -2.93 -10.63 -13.87
C SER A 388 -2.26 -10.85 -15.22
N SER A 389 -1.13 -10.19 -15.47
CA SER A 389 -0.57 -10.01 -16.82
C SER A 389 -1.55 -9.36 -17.80
N TYR A 390 -2.20 -8.28 -17.36
CA TYR A 390 -3.11 -7.52 -18.21
C TYR A 390 -2.38 -6.83 -19.35
N PHE A 391 -2.96 -6.88 -20.55
CA PHE A 391 -2.30 -6.51 -21.81
C PHE A 391 -1.73 -5.08 -21.84
N ASP A 392 -2.46 -4.10 -21.29
CA ASP A 392 -2.00 -2.70 -21.26
C ASP A 392 -0.92 -2.42 -20.22
N THR A 393 -0.66 -3.37 -19.34
CA THR A 393 0.25 -3.22 -18.20
C THR A 393 1.52 -4.06 -18.33
N VAL A 394 1.64 -4.86 -19.41
CA VAL A 394 2.86 -5.59 -19.76
C VAL A 394 3.63 -4.86 -20.87
N HIS A 395 4.94 -4.72 -20.68
CA HIS A 395 5.82 -3.95 -21.56
C HIS A 395 7.11 -4.73 -21.82
N ASN A 396 7.82 -4.42 -22.91
CA ASN A 396 9.11 -5.02 -23.26
C ASN A 396 9.06 -6.57 -23.32
N GLU A 397 9.79 -7.25 -22.42
CA GLU A 397 9.86 -8.72 -22.36
C GLU A 397 8.66 -9.34 -21.62
N ALA A 398 7.86 -8.53 -20.93
CA ALA A 398 6.66 -8.97 -20.28
C ALA A 398 5.56 -9.24 -21.32
N GLN A 399 4.84 -10.34 -21.12
CA GLN A 399 3.72 -10.73 -21.97
C GLN A 399 2.54 -11.20 -21.10
N ASN A 400 1.36 -11.25 -21.71
CA ASN A 400 0.15 -11.83 -21.13
C ASN A 400 0.37 -13.30 -20.78
N ASN A 401 -0.54 -13.88 -20.00
CA ASN A 401 -0.51 -15.30 -19.66
C ASN A 401 0.80 -15.76 -18.99
N GLN A 402 1.46 -14.89 -18.22
CA GLN A 402 2.75 -15.19 -17.58
C GLN A 402 2.70 -15.18 -16.05
N ALA A 403 1.93 -14.29 -15.44
CA ALA A 403 1.81 -14.17 -13.99
C ALA A 403 0.58 -14.92 -13.44
N ALA A 404 0.47 -15.00 -12.12
CA ALA A 404 -0.65 -15.60 -11.42
C ALA A 404 -1.50 -14.55 -10.68
N ASN A 405 -2.81 -14.76 -10.58
CA ASN A 405 -3.67 -13.94 -9.72
C ASN A 405 -3.27 -14.07 -8.25
N TRP A 406 -2.95 -15.29 -7.82
CA TRP A 406 -2.39 -15.57 -6.50
C TRP A 406 -1.07 -16.33 -6.64
N TYR A 407 0.03 -15.69 -6.26
CA TYR A 407 1.33 -16.33 -6.09
C TYR A 407 1.64 -16.50 -4.60
N ILE A 408 1.65 -17.76 -4.16
CA ILE A 408 1.99 -18.17 -2.81
C ILE A 408 3.39 -18.77 -2.86
N SER A 409 4.38 -18.02 -2.39
CA SER A 409 5.77 -18.42 -2.50
C SER A 409 6.19 -19.41 -1.42
N ASN A 410 7.38 -19.98 -1.58
CA ASN A 410 7.97 -20.96 -0.68
C ASN A 410 8.25 -20.47 0.75
N TRP A 411 8.10 -19.17 1.01
CA TRP A 411 8.21 -18.54 2.33
C TRP A 411 6.85 -18.34 3.01
N SER A 412 5.76 -18.64 2.31
CA SER A 412 4.41 -18.60 2.88
C SER A 412 4.15 -19.83 3.74
N HIS A 413 3.94 -19.58 5.03
CA HIS A 413 3.58 -20.62 5.99
C HIS A 413 2.39 -20.19 6.86
N GLU A 414 1.56 -21.14 7.30
CA GLU A 414 0.47 -20.89 8.25
C GLU A 414 -0.55 -19.81 7.78
N CYS A 415 -0.65 -19.58 6.47
CA CYS A 415 -1.54 -18.57 5.90
C CYS A 415 -2.94 -19.12 5.68
N LYS A 416 -3.95 -18.25 5.85
CA LYS A 416 -5.35 -18.59 5.62
C LYS A 416 -5.93 -17.73 4.52
N PHE A 417 -6.54 -18.37 3.54
CA PHE A 417 -7.29 -17.74 2.47
C PHE A 417 -8.73 -18.19 2.58
N ILE A 418 -9.62 -17.27 2.92
CA ILE A 418 -11.05 -17.51 3.18
C ILE A 418 -11.82 -16.83 2.05
N ALA A 419 -12.57 -17.62 1.29
CA ALA A 419 -13.25 -17.20 0.07
C ALA A 419 -12.38 -16.38 -0.90
N PRO A 420 -11.10 -16.75 -1.17
CA PRO A 420 -10.30 -16.01 -2.15
C PRO A 420 -10.85 -16.23 -3.55
N ARG A 421 -10.90 -15.18 -4.36
CA ARG A 421 -11.33 -15.29 -5.76
C ARG A 421 -10.18 -15.00 -6.70
N SER A 422 -10.04 -15.84 -7.70
CA SER A 422 -9.28 -15.57 -8.91
C SER A 422 -10.28 -15.33 -10.04
N ASP A 423 -10.21 -14.17 -10.69
CA ASP A 423 -11.13 -13.83 -11.78
C ASP A 423 -10.37 -13.38 -13.04
N ASN A 424 -10.79 -13.87 -14.20
CA ASN A 424 -10.30 -13.42 -15.51
C ASN A 424 -11.52 -13.32 -16.43
N PRO A 425 -12.30 -12.21 -16.36
CA PRO A 425 -13.65 -12.16 -16.93
C PRO A 425 -13.71 -11.78 -18.40
N HIS A 426 -12.60 -11.34 -19.01
CA HIS A 426 -12.64 -10.65 -20.30
C HIS A 426 -12.87 -11.58 -21.51
N LYS A 427 -13.58 -11.04 -22.52
CA LYS A 427 -13.77 -11.62 -23.86
C LYS A 427 -13.40 -10.62 -24.94
N VAL A 428 -13.05 -11.10 -26.14
CA VAL A 428 -12.83 -10.22 -27.30
C VAL A 428 -14.06 -9.36 -27.61
N ASP A 429 -15.26 -9.90 -27.41
CA ASP A 429 -16.51 -9.22 -27.76
C ASP A 429 -17.06 -8.27 -26.67
N ASP A 430 -16.41 -8.16 -25.50
CA ASP A 430 -16.86 -7.28 -24.42
C ASP A 430 -16.32 -5.83 -24.54
N GLY A 431 -15.41 -5.60 -25.49
CA GLY A 431 -14.81 -4.30 -25.77
C GLY A 431 -13.67 -3.89 -24.82
N ALA A 432 -13.31 -4.72 -23.83
CA ALA A 432 -12.17 -4.48 -22.95
C ALA A 432 -10.83 -4.86 -23.60
N VAL A 433 -10.85 -5.79 -24.55
CA VAL A 433 -9.67 -6.36 -25.22
C VAL A 433 -9.91 -6.54 -26.71
N GLU A 434 -8.93 -6.20 -27.55
CA GLU A 434 -9.10 -6.23 -29.02
C GLU A 434 -8.77 -7.59 -29.64
N LYS A 435 -7.93 -8.39 -29.00
CA LYS A 435 -7.46 -9.68 -29.54
C LYS A 435 -7.57 -10.78 -28.52
N GLU A 436 -7.72 -12.00 -29.00
CA GLU A 436 -7.82 -13.19 -28.15
C GLU A 436 -6.56 -13.41 -27.29
N ILE A 437 -5.38 -13.05 -27.79
CA ILE A 437 -4.14 -13.11 -26.99
C ILE A 437 -4.19 -12.16 -25.77
N ASP A 438 -5.06 -11.16 -25.81
CA ASP A 438 -5.27 -10.17 -24.75
C ASP A 438 -6.29 -10.63 -23.70
N VAL A 439 -7.22 -11.54 -24.04
CA VAL A 439 -8.09 -12.21 -23.04
C VAL A 439 -7.35 -13.25 -22.21
N ARG A 440 -6.18 -13.73 -22.68
CA ARG A 440 -5.35 -14.72 -21.98
C ARG A 440 -4.57 -14.04 -20.84
N ALA A 441 -5.31 -13.50 -19.87
CA ALA A 441 -4.78 -12.97 -18.62
C ALA A 441 -4.18 -14.10 -17.77
N ALA A 442 -4.18 -13.97 -16.44
CA ALA A 442 -3.32 -14.72 -15.52
C ALA A 442 -3.09 -16.19 -15.91
N ARG A 443 -1.83 -16.59 -16.03
CA ARG A 443 -1.43 -17.99 -16.30
C ARG A 443 -2.05 -18.96 -15.32
N TRP A 444 -2.07 -18.57 -14.06
CA TRP A 444 -2.63 -19.35 -12.97
C TRP A 444 -3.59 -18.47 -12.18
N GLY A 445 -4.70 -19.04 -11.76
CA GLY A 445 -5.51 -18.45 -10.71
C GLY A 445 -4.78 -18.52 -9.38
N PHE A 446 -4.28 -19.72 -9.03
CA PHE A 446 -3.46 -19.95 -7.84
C PHE A 446 -2.17 -20.69 -8.22
N TYR A 447 -1.03 -20.17 -7.78
CA TYR A 447 0.27 -20.81 -7.87
C TYR A 447 0.83 -20.98 -6.48
N PHE A 448 1.01 -22.23 -6.05
CA PHE A 448 1.70 -22.59 -4.83
C PHE A 448 3.11 -23.07 -5.19
N GLU A 449 4.13 -22.36 -4.72
CA GLU A 449 5.51 -22.78 -4.89
C GLU A 449 5.83 -24.01 -4.01
N SER A 450 6.92 -24.69 -4.34
CA SER A 450 7.49 -25.77 -3.52
C SER A 450 7.72 -25.31 -2.08
N ASN A 451 7.45 -26.17 -1.10
CA ASN A 451 7.73 -25.97 0.34
C ASN A 451 6.86 -24.93 1.08
N CYS A 452 5.78 -24.40 0.50
CA CYS A 452 4.75 -23.79 1.35
C CYS A 452 4.25 -24.83 2.38
N ARG A 453 3.82 -24.40 3.57
CA ARG A 453 3.31 -25.35 4.59
C ARG A 453 2.24 -24.71 5.46
N ASP A 454 1.34 -25.53 5.99
CA ASP A 454 0.23 -25.12 6.84
C ASP A 454 -0.66 -24.06 6.16
N ILE A 455 -0.84 -24.21 4.84
CA ILE A 455 -1.69 -23.33 4.05
C ILE A 455 -3.11 -23.86 4.09
N VAL A 456 -4.05 -22.96 4.38
CA VAL A 456 -5.48 -23.25 4.38
C VAL A 456 -6.17 -22.34 3.36
N VAL A 457 -6.85 -22.94 2.40
CA VAL A 457 -7.74 -22.25 1.45
C VAL A 457 -9.14 -22.84 1.61
N VAL A 458 -10.11 -22.00 1.99
CA VAL A 458 -11.50 -22.43 2.19
C VAL A 458 -12.40 -21.63 1.27
N GLY A 459 -13.18 -22.32 0.44
CA GLY A 459 -14.17 -21.70 -0.45
C GLY A 459 -13.54 -20.83 -1.54
N GLY A 460 -12.32 -21.15 -1.98
CA GLY A 460 -11.69 -20.43 -3.07
C GLY A 460 -12.45 -20.59 -4.38
N ASP A 461 -12.39 -19.58 -5.25
CA ASP A 461 -13.01 -19.61 -6.57
C ASP A 461 -11.99 -19.29 -7.66
N VAL A 462 -12.06 -20.02 -8.77
CA VAL A 462 -11.30 -19.70 -9.98
C VAL A 462 -12.25 -19.62 -11.15
N TYR A 463 -12.45 -18.40 -11.62
CA TYR A 463 -13.16 -18.09 -12.85
C TYR A 463 -12.16 -17.66 -13.93
N ASP A 464 -12.29 -18.26 -15.11
CA ASP A 464 -11.57 -17.82 -16.29
C ASP A 464 -12.46 -18.04 -17.51
N GLU A 465 -12.80 -16.92 -18.14
CA GLU A 465 -13.76 -16.88 -19.23
C GLU A 465 -13.23 -17.60 -20.48
N TYR A 466 -11.98 -17.35 -20.84
CA TYR A 466 -11.34 -17.95 -21.99
C TYR A 466 -11.23 -19.47 -21.86
N ARG A 467 -10.82 -19.97 -20.68
CA ARG A 467 -10.78 -21.39 -20.39
C ARG A 467 -12.16 -22.05 -20.44
N ARG A 468 -13.23 -21.34 -20.04
CA ARG A 468 -14.59 -21.87 -20.10
C ARG A 468 -15.00 -22.17 -21.55
N GLU A 469 -14.57 -21.33 -22.49
CA GLU A 469 -14.85 -21.50 -23.91
C GLU A 469 -13.87 -22.49 -24.59
N HIS A 470 -12.66 -22.65 -24.04
CA HIS A 470 -11.59 -23.49 -24.59
C HIS A 470 -10.96 -24.46 -23.57
N PRO A 471 -11.74 -25.40 -22.98
CA PRO A 471 -11.26 -26.24 -21.90
C PRO A 471 -10.19 -27.26 -22.31
N GLU A 472 -10.16 -27.68 -23.57
CA GLU A 472 -9.18 -28.62 -24.14
C GLU A 472 -7.78 -28.01 -24.34
N ASP A 473 -7.71 -26.72 -24.67
CA ASP A 473 -6.46 -26.02 -24.97
C ASP A 473 -5.89 -25.28 -23.75
N TYR A 474 -6.70 -25.16 -22.69
CA TYR A 474 -6.39 -24.34 -21.53
C TYR A 474 -6.48 -25.15 -20.22
N PRO A 475 -5.34 -25.63 -19.68
CA PRO A 475 -5.32 -26.53 -18.53
C PRO A 475 -5.83 -25.86 -17.25
N TRP A 476 -6.02 -26.69 -16.22
CA TRP A 476 -6.47 -26.26 -14.90
C TRP A 476 -5.59 -25.12 -14.35
N LYS A 477 -6.23 -24.09 -13.79
CA LYS A 477 -5.60 -22.82 -13.38
C LYS A 477 -5.00 -22.83 -11.98
N VAL A 478 -4.79 -24.00 -11.41
CA VAL A 478 -4.14 -24.14 -10.10
C VAL A 478 -2.87 -24.96 -10.28
N HIS A 479 -1.76 -24.40 -9.82
CA HIS A 479 -0.45 -25.02 -9.86
C HIS A 479 0.04 -25.34 -8.45
N PHE A 480 0.62 -26.53 -8.29
CA PHE A 480 1.32 -26.95 -7.09
C PHE A 480 2.76 -27.36 -7.44
N GLY A 481 3.74 -26.68 -6.85
CA GLY A 481 5.14 -27.07 -6.94
C GLY A 481 5.46 -28.36 -6.17
N PRO A 482 6.65 -28.95 -6.35
CA PRO A 482 7.10 -30.12 -5.58
C PRO A 482 7.03 -29.92 -4.05
N TRP A 483 6.40 -30.85 -3.33
CA TRP A 483 6.21 -30.78 -1.87
C TRP A 483 7.25 -31.59 -1.10
N ARG A 484 7.76 -31.06 0.02
CA ARG A 484 8.76 -31.75 0.86
C ARG A 484 8.28 -32.18 2.25
N ALA A 485 7.29 -31.53 2.87
CA ALA A 485 6.59 -31.94 4.10
C ALA A 485 5.61 -30.83 4.53
N GLY A 486 4.59 -31.15 5.34
CA GLY A 486 3.65 -30.18 5.93
C GLY A 486 2.18 -30.53 5.72
N TYR A 487 1.29 -29.70 6.30
CA TYR A 487 -0.15 -29.80 6.12
C TYR A 487 -0.65 -28.77 5.08
N MET A 488 -1.57 -29.19 4.21
CA MET A 488 -2.32 -28.32 3.31
C MET A 488 -3.78 -28.76 3.25
N ASP A 489 -4.68 -27.79 3.39
CA ASP A 489 -6.11 -27.99 3.15
C ASP A 489 -6.58 -26.92 2.18
N VAL A 490 -6.75 -27.30 0.92
CA VAL A 490 -7.06 -26.40 -0.18
C VAL A 490 -8.38 -26.82 -0.82
N THR A 491 -9.40 -26.00 -0.64
CA THR A 491 -10.68 -26.13 -1.33
C THR A 491 -10.88 -24.94 -2.27
N ILE A 492 -10.86 -25.21 -3.58
CA ILE A 492 -11.04 -24.23 -4.65
C ILE A 492 -12.06 -24.77 -5.66
N ASN A 493 -13.17 -24.07 -5.91
CA ASN A 493 -14.32 -24.60 -6.64
C ASN A 493 -14.77 -25.94 -6.03
N ASN A 494 -14.85 -26.99 -6.86
CA ASN A 494 -15.12 -28.37 -6.43
C ASN A 494 -13.83 -29.19 -6.20
N PHE A 495 -12.66 -28.58 -6.36
CA PHE A 495 -11.39 -29.26 -6.11
C PHE A 495 -11.06 -29.18 -4.63
N VAL A 496 -10.79 -30.35 -4.06
CA VAL A 496 -10.38 -30.49 -2.66
C VAL A 496 -9.03 -31.20 -2.67
N MET A 497 -8.00 -30.54 -2.15
CA MET A 497 -6.72 -31.16 -1.83
C MET A 497 -6.53 -31.10 -0.32
N ARG A 498 -6.58 -32.28 0.31
CA ARG A 498 -6.19 -32.45 1.70
C ARG A 498 -4.93 -33.29 1.73
N TYR A 499 -3.84 -32.70 2.23
CA TYR A 499 -2.57 -33.37 2.29
C TYR A 499 -1.92 -33.13 3.65
N GLY A 500 -1.64 -34.20 4.37
CA GLY A 500 -0.86 -34.17 5.61
C GLY A 500 0.31 -35.12 5.50
N MET A 501 1.54 -34.60 5.49
CA MET A 501 2.73 -35.42 5.67
C MET A 501 3.26 -35.28 7.09
N HIS A 502 3.41 -36.41 7.79
CA HIS A 502 4.21 -36.48 9.00
C HIS A 502 5.70 -36.36 8.65
N ASP A 503 6.48 -35.66 9.49
CA ASP A 503 7.93 -35.56 9.33
C ASP A 503 8.57 -36.94 9.55
N ILE A 504 8.94 -37.60 8.45
CA ILE A 504 9.55 -38.93 8.48
C ILE A 504 10.86 -38.93 9.28
N GLU A 505 11.60 -37.81 9.33
CA GLU A 505 12.86 -37.76 10.10
C GLU A 505 12.62 -37.85 11.61
N GLU A 506 11.46 -37.40 12.10
CA GLU A 506 11.08 -37.46 13.51
C GLU A 506 10.47 -38.82 13.88
N GLU A 507 9.72 -39.44 12.96
CA GLU A 507 9.15 -40.79 13.17
C GLU A 507 10.23 -41.89 13.07
N VAL A 508 11.25 -41.72 12.22
CA VAL A 508 12.40 -42.64 12.15
C VAL A 508 13.24 -42.58 13.43
N LYS A 509 13.37 -41.41 14.06
CA LYS A 509 14.05 -41.27 15.36
C LYS A 509 13.32 -41.97 16.51
N THR A 510 11.99 -42.05 16.44
CA THR A 510 11.14 -42.57 17.52
C THR A 510 10.68 -44.02 17.31
N ASN A 511 10.58 -44.50 16.07
CA ASN A 511 10.16 -45.87 15.73
C ASN A 511 11.03 -46.50 14.62
N PRO A 512 12.34 -46.70 14.84
CA PRO A 512 13.28 -47.15 13.80
C PRO A 512 12.91 -48.52 13.20
N LYS A 513 12.29 -49.42 13.97
CA LYS A 513 11.92 -50.78 13.52
C LYS A 513 10.82 -50.82 12.45
N LYS A 514 9.97 -49.79 12.36
CA LYS A 514 8.89 -49.72 11.36
C LYS A 514 9.43 -49.48 9.94
N TYR A 515 10.67 -49.00 9.84
CA TYR A 515 11.29 -48.51 8.61
C TYR A 515 12.49 -49.36 8.14
N THR A 516 12.90 -50.39 8.89
CA THR A 516 14.01 -51.28 8.54
C THR A 516 13.66 -52.40 7.55
N ASP A 517 12.38 -52.74 7.41
CA ASP A 517 11.92 -53.87 6.57
C ASP A 517 11.42 -53.43 5.17
N MET A 518 11.40 -52.12 4.88
CA MET A 518 11.10 -51.61 3.54
C MET A 518 12.37 -51.60 2.69
N GLN A 519 12.44 -52.49 1.70
CA GLN A 519 13.55 -52.55 0.74
C GLN A 519 13.80 -51.18 0.08
N LYS A 520 15.01 -50.66 0.30
CA LYS A 520 15.62 -49.49 -0.34
C LYS A 520 14.77 -48.21 -0.30
N TYR A 521 14.99 -47.46 0.77
CA TYR A 521 14.79 -46.01 0.77
C TYR A 521 15.70 -45.39 -0.32
N GLU A 522 15.14 -44.96 -1.44
CA GLU A 522 15.74 -43.89 -2.21
C GLU A 522 15.42 -42.59 -1.49
N MET A 523 16.44 -41.86 -1.07
CA MET A 523 16.32 -40.47 -0.62
C MET A 523 15.49 -39.72 -1.68
N ASN A 524 14.26 -39.27 -1.33
CA ASN A 524 13.21 -38.63 -2.17
C ASN A 524 11.87 -39.38 -2.37
N LYS A 525 11.57 -40.48 -1.66
CA LYS A 525 10.20 -41.03 -1.61
C LYS A 525 9.54 -40.84 -0.23
N TYR A 526 8.34 -40.26 -0.22
CA TYR A 526 7.48 -40.09 0.96
C TYR A 526 6.13 -40.81 0.75
N LEU A 527 5.60 -41.40 1.82
CA LEU A 527 4.29 -42.06 1.85
C LEU A 527 3.21 -41.00 2.14
N GLY A 528 2.40 -40.64 1.14
CA GLY A 528 1.20 -39.84 1.35
C GLY A 528 0.12 -40.68 2.03
N THR A 529 -0.56 -40.13 3.04
CA THR A 529 -1.61 -40.86 3.78
C THR A 529 -3.01 -40.67 3.25
N ASN A 530 -3.24 -39.83 2.22
CA ASN A 530 -4.34 -39.87 1.25
C ASN A 530 -4.28 -38.59 0.41
N VAL A 531 -4.38 -38.70 -0.92
CA VAL A 531 -4.73 -37.58 -1.80
C VAL A 531 -6.12 -37.92 -2.32
N GLU A 532 -7.16 -37.27 -1.79
CA GLU A 532 -8.48 -37.30 -2.43
C GLU A 532 -8.44 -36.27 -3.57
N PHE A 533 -8.82 -36.70 -4.78
CA PHE A 533 -8.96 -35.86 -5.98
C PHE A 533 -10.43 -35.66 -6.31
#